data_AF-A0A9X4KTE1-F1
#
_entry.id   AF-A0A9X4KTE1-F1
#
_cell.length_a   1.000
_cell.length_b   1.000
_cell.length_c   1.000
_cell.angle_alpha   90.00
_cell.angle_beta   90.00
_cell.angle_gamma   90.00
#
_symmetry.space_group_name_H-M   'P 1'
#
loop_
_entity.id
_entity.type
_entity.pdbx_description
1 polymer ?
#
loop_
_entity_poly.entity_id
_entity_poly.type
_entity_poly.pdbx_seq_one_letter_code
_entity_poly.pdbx_strand_id
1 'polypeptide(L)'
;MVNPPVQADTNELALINRPGSLDRNPAWVQTLIYLALSAMALITLLPILNVFAMSFSEADAIFKHPLMIMPYSFTFAAYEYIFSTSILLKSFFVTVFATVVGTLCNLAFTITGGLLALQDGHAGQ
;
A
#
# COMPACT_ATOMS: atom_id res chain seq x y z
N MET A 1 7.78 -24.34 46.77
CA MET A 1 6.37 -24.64 46.44
C MET A 1 6.27 -24.61 44.92
N VAL A 2 6.51 -25.76 44.29
CA VAL A 2 6.52 -25.90 42.82
C VAL A 2 5.08 -26.11 42.37
N ASN A 3 4.54 -25.18 41.59
CA ASN A 3 3.21 -25.30 41.00
C ASN A 3 3.20 -26.57 40.11
N PRO A 4 2.27 -27.53 40.29
CA PRO A 4 2.20 -28.67 39.38
C PRO A 4 2.05 -28.19 37.93
N PRO A 5 2.60 -28.92 36.94
CA PRO A 5 2.43 -28.55 35.54
C PRO A 5 0.94 -28.45 35.23
N VAL A 6 0.50 -27.29 34.73
CA VAL A 6 -0.88 -27.06 34.27
C VAL A 6 -1.17 -28.11 33.20
N GLN A 7 -1.94 -29.13 33.59
CA GLN A 7 -2.43 -30.16 32.68
C GLN A 7 -3.46 -29.46 31.82
N ALA A 8 -3.00 -28.93 30.67
CA ALA A 8 -3.91 -28.45 29.64
C ALA A 8 -4.87 -29.61 29.35
N ASP A 9 -6.14 -29.44 29.70
CA ASP A 9 -7.16 -30.45 29.50
C ASP A 9 -7.08 -30.86 28.03
N THR A 10 -7.02 -32.17 27.78
CA THR A 10 -7.04 -32.74 26.43
C THR A 10 -8.19 -32.18 25.59
N ASN A 11 -9.29 -31.77 26.23
CA ASN A 11 -10.38 -31.04 25.59
C ASN A 11 -9.92 -29.65 25.12
N GLU A 12 -9.28 -28.85 25.96
CA GLU A 12 -8.72 -27.52 25.60
C GLU A 12 -7.74 -27.63 24.42
N LEU A 13 -6.87 -28.65 24.44
CA LEU A 13 -5.96 -28.95 23.32
C LEU A 13 -6.72 -29.28 22.02
N ALA A 14 -7.89 -29.92 22.14
CA ALA A 14 -8.78 -30.20 21.02
C ALA A 14 -9.61 -28.98 20.56
N LEU A 15 -9.74 -27.93 21.39
CA LEU A 15 -10.34 -26.64 21.00
C LEU A 15 -9.32 -25.77 20.23
N ILE A 16 -8.05 -25.77 20.65
CA ILE A 16 -6.96 -25.03 19.99
C ILE A 16 -6.67 -25.61 18.60
N ASN A 17 -6.82 -26.93 18.42
CA ASN A 17 -6.58 -27.61 17.14
C ASN A 17 -7.86 -27.78 16.29
N ARG A 18 -8.87 -26.92 16.46
CA ARG A 18 -10.04 -26.91 15.57
C ARG A 18 -9.61 -26.31 14.22
N PRO A 19 -9.50 -27.07 13.12
CA PRO A 19 -9.30 -26.48 11.80
C PRO A 19 -10.49 -25.56 11.53
N GLY A 20 -10.23 -24.27 11.36
CA GLY A 20 -11.22 -23.27 11.04
C GLY A 20 -11.90 -23.65 9.73
N SER A 21 -13.09 -24.23 9.80
CA SER A 21 -13.89 -24.56 8.63
C SER A 21 -14.48 -23.28 8.06
N LEU A 22 -13.68 -22.52 7.30
CA LEU A 22 -14.14 -21.30 6.64
C LEU A 22 -13.67 -21.18 5.17
N ASP A 23 -13.62 -22.30 4.46
CA ASP A 23 -13.27 -22.32 3.02
C ASP A 23 -14.42 -22.80 2.12
N ARG A 24 -15.68 -22.60 2.54
CA ARG A 24 -16.83 -22.84 1.66
C ARG A 24 -17.13 -21.62 0.79
N ASN A 25 -16.10 -21.04 0.17
CA ASN A 25 -16.29 -20.08 -0.91
C ASN A 25 -16.38 -20.84 -2.23
N PRO A 26 -17.53 -20.86 -2.91
CA PRO A 26 -17.67 -21.62 -4.13
C PRO A 26 -16.69 -21.10 -5.20
N ALA A 27 -16.05 -22.02 -5.93
CA ALA A 27 -14.98 -21.70 -6.88
C ALA A 27 -15.38 -20.65 -7.94
N TRP A 28 -16.67 -20.57 -8.30
CA TRP A 28 -17.17 -19.57 -9.25
C TRP A 28 -17.12 -18.13 -8.68
N VAL A 29 -17.31 -17.96 -7.37
CA VAL A 29 -17.18 -16.64 -6.71
C VAL A 29 -15.72 -16.22 -6.66
N GLN A 30 -14.82 -17.15 -6.36
CA GLN A 30 -13.37 -16.88 -6.42
C GLN A 30 -12.95 -16.43 -7.82
N THR A 31 -13.35 -17.17 -8.86
CA THR A 31 -13.06 -16.80 -10.25
C THR A 31 -13.63 -15.43 -10.62
N LEU A 32 -14.86 -15.12 -10.20
CA LEU A 32 -15.45 -13.79 -10.43
C LEU A 32 -14.68 -12.67 -9.73
N ILE A 33 -14.25 -12.87 -8.48
CA ILE A 33 -13.45 -11.89 -7.72
C ILE A 33 -12.11 -11.66 -8.42
N TYR A 34 -11.40 -12.72 -8.79
CA TYR A 34 -10.12 -12.59 -9.50
C TYR A 34 -10.29 -11.93 -10.87
N LEU A 35 -11.36 -12.25 -11.60
CA LEU A 35 -11.68 -11.61 -12.87
C LEU A 35 -11.93 -10.10 -12.67
N ALA A 36 -12.77 -9.73 -11.70
CA ALA A 36 -13.07 -8.33 -11.40
C ALA A 36 -11.82 -7.56 -10.97
N LEU A 37 -10.99 -8.15 -10.08
CA LEU A 37 -9.73 -7.56 -9.65
C LEU A 37 -8.76 -7.38 -10.81
N SER A 38 -8.65 -8.37 -11.71
CA SER A 38 -7.79 -8.28 -12.89
C SER A 38 -8.26 -7.20 -13.89
N ALA A 39 -9.57 -7.07 -14.10
CA ALA A 39 -10.14 -6.04 -14.96
C ALA A 39 -9.89 -4.64 -14.37
N MET A 40 -10.10 -4.45 -13.07
CA MET A 40 -9.80 -3.19 -12.39
C MET A 40 -8.31 -2.87 -12.45
N ALA A 41 -7.44 -3.87 -12.26
CA ALA A 41 -6.00 -3.71 -12.39
C ALA A 41 -5.60 -3.30 -13.81
N LEU A 42 -6.19 -3.88 -14.85
CA LEU A 42 -5.92 -3.46 -16.23
C LEU A 42 -6.37 -2.01 -16.49
N ILE A 43 -7.56 -1.62 -16.02
CA ILE A 43 -8.10 -0.27 -16.21
C ILE A 43 -7.22 0.78 -15.52
N THR A 44 -6.64 0.47 -14.36
CA THR A 44 -5.71 1.38 -13.66
C THR A 44 -4.29 1.31 -14.19
N LEU A 45 -3.86 0.18 -14.75
CA LEU A 45 -2.52 0.01 -15.33
C LEU A 45 -2.38 0.72 -16.69
N LEU A 46 -3.45 0.79 -17.48
CA LEU A 46 -3.50 1.55 -18.74
C LEU A 46 -3.09 3.03 -18.60
N PRO A 47 -3.69 3.85 -17.71
CA PRO A 47 -3.29 5.24 -17.54
C PRO A 47 -1.90 5.36 -16.90
N ILE A 48 -1.50 4.45 -16.01
CA ILE A 48 -0.14 4.44 -15.45
C ILE A 48 0.88 4.27 -16.58
N LEU A 49 0.67 3.31 -17.48
CA LEU A 49 1.55 3.09 -18.63
C LEU A 49 1.56 4.29 -19.59
N ASN A 50 0.41 4.93 -19.80
CA ASN A 50 0.31 6.16 -20.61
C ASN A 50 1.07 7.34 -19.97
N VAL A 51 0.98 7.50 -18.65
CA VAL A 51 1.73 8.53 -17.90
C VAL A 51 3.23 8.25 -17.94
N PHE A 52 3.66 6.98 -17.89
CA PHE A 52 5.06 6.61 -18.10
C PHE A 52 5.52 6.96 -19.52
N ALA A 53 4.75 6.61 -20.56
CA ALA A 53 5.08 6.95 -21.94
C ALA A 53 5.15 8.47 -22.18
N MET A 54 4.23 9.24 -21.57
CA MET A 54 4.23 10.70 -21.60
C MET A 54 5.43 11.29 -20.82
N SER A 55 5.83 10.68 -19.69
CA SER A 55 7.00 11.14 -18.92
C SER A 55 8.32 10.98 -19.66
N PHE A 56 8.38 10.12 -20.68
CA PHE A 56 9.58 9.91 -21.51
C PHE A 56 9.51 10.60 -22.88
N SER A 57 8.37 11.20 -23.26
CA SER A 57 8.15 11.82 -24.57
C SER A 57 8.02 13.34 -24.47
N GLU A 58 8.65 14.06 -25.41
CA GLU A 58 8.62 15.52 -25.49
C GLU A 58 7.20 16.06 -25.78
N ALA A 59 6.84 17.20 -25.19
CA ALA A 59 5.47 17.76 -25.15
C ALA A 59 4.84 18.01 -26.55
N ASP A 60 5.65 18.05 -27.60
CA ASP A 60 5.25 18.37 -28.97
C ASP A 60 4.67 17.16 -29.74
N ALA A 61 4.89 15.93 -29.26
CA ALA A 61 4.35 14.71 -29.87
C ALA A 61 2.95 14.33 -29.35
N ILE A 62 2.52 14.91 -28.22
CA ILE A 62 1.26 14.61 -27.53
C ILE A 62 0.04 15.02 -28.38
N PHE A 63 0.17 16.03 -29.24
CA PHE A 63 -0.91 16.50 -30.11
C PHE A 63 -1.19 15.63 -31.33
N LYS A 64 -0.29 14.70 -31.70
CA LYS A 64 -0.44 13.91 -32.93
C LYS A 64 -1.08 12.53 -32.74
N HIS A 65 -0.96 11.89 -31.58
CA HIS A 65 -1.54 10.56 -31.35
C HIS A 65 -2.02 10.37 -29.90
N PRO A 66 -3.34 10.48 -29.63
CA PRO A 66 -3.91 10.37 -28.27
C PRO A 66 -3.96 8.94 -27.70
N LEU A 67 -3.51 7.93 -28.46
CA LEU A 67 -3.48 6.52 -28.07
C LEU A 67 -2.06 5.95 -28.30
N MET A 68 -1.11 6.39 -27.50
CA MET A 68 0.31 6.09 -27.69
C MET A 68 0.73 4.90 -26.80
N ILE A 69 0.81 3.69 -27.39
CA ILE A 69 1.30 2.47 -26.71
C ILE A 69 2.84 2.34 -26.81
N MET A 70 3.54 3.19 -27.59
CA MET A 70 5.00 3.14 -27.73
C MET A 70 5.64 4.53 -27.96
N PRO A 71 6.65 4.94 -27.17
CA PRO A 71 7.35 6.22 -27.32
C PRO A 71 8.37 6.19 -28.46
N TYR A 72 8.39 7.22 -29.32
CA TYR A 72 9.27 7.30 -30.50
C TYR A 72 10.54 8.16 -30.27
N SER A 73 10.62 8.91 -29.17
CA SER A 73 11.74 9.81 -28.89
C SER A 73 12.02 9.88 -27.39
N PHE A 74 13.06 9.17 -26.94
CA PHE A 74 13.64 9.33 -25.60
C PHE A 74 14.36 10.68 -25.53
N THR A 75 13.74 11.69 -24.94
CA THR A 75 14.41 12.98 -24.70
C THR A 75 14.41 13.30 -23.20
N PHE A 76 15.60 13.58 -22.66
CA PHE A 76 15.79 13.92 -21.23
C PHE A 76 15.56 15.42 -20.93
N ALA A 77 15.11 16.20 -21.93
CA ALA A 77 14.89 17.64 -21.81
C ALA A 77 13.86 18.01 -20.72
N ALA A 78 12.83 17.17 -20.53
CA ALA A 78 11.84 17.37 -19.48
C ALA A 78 12.43 17.22 -18.07
N TYR A 79 13.35 16.27 -17.87
CA TYR A 79 14.05 16.11 -16.60
C TYR A 79 15.00 17.29 -16.33
N GLU A 80 15.71 17.76 -17.36
CA GLU A 80 16.60 18.92 -17.25
C GLU A 80 15.84 20.20 -16.89
N TYR A 81 14.63 20.41 -17.45
CA TYR A 81 13.74 21.51 -17.07
C TYR A 81 13.26 21.43 -15.61
N ILE A 82 12.92 20.23 -15.13
CA ILE A 82 12.51 20.01 -13.73
C ILE A 82 13.67 20.31 -12.77
N PHE A 83 14.88 19.86 -13.09
CA PHE A 83 16.07 20.13 -12.28
C PHE A 83 16.54 21.60 -12.34
N SER A 84 16.32 22.29 -13.45
CA SER A 84 16.62 23.73 -13.58
C SER A 84 15.65 24.63 -12.80
N THR A 85 14.46 24.12 -12.48
CA THR A 85 13.40 24.89 -11.83
C THR A 85 13.40 24.67 -10.32
N SER A 86 14.08 25.56 -9.59
CA SER A 86 14.23 25.50 -8.12
C SER A 86 12.89 25.44 -7.34
N ILE A 87 11.79 25.97 -7.90
CA ILE A 87 10.47 25.93 -7.27
C ILE A 87 9.85 24.51 -7.24
N LEU A 88 10.11 23.69 -8.26
CA LEU A 88 9.60 22.31 -8.31
C LEU A 88 10.32 21.44 -7.29
N LEU A 89 11.65 21.54 -7.21
CA LEU A 89 12.45 20.82 -6.21
C LEU A 89 12.09 21.25 -4.78
N LYS A 90 11.91 22.55 -4.52
CA LYS A 90 11.50 23.05 -3.20
C LYS A 90 10.12 22.53 -2.80
N SER A 91 9.16 22.53 -3.74
CA SER A 91 7.80 22.03 -3.47
C SER A 91 7.81 20.53 -3.19
N PHE A 92 8.56 19.74 -3.98
CA PHE A 92 8.74 18.31 -3.75
C PHE A 92 9.35 18.02 -2.37
N PHE A 93 10.40 18.75 -1.99
CA PHE A 93 11.03 18.59 -0.67
C PHE A 93 10.07 18.92 0.47
N VAL A 94 9.28 19.99 0.36
CA VAL A 94 8.28 20.34 1.38
C VAL A 94 7.21 19.26 1.50
N THR A 95 6.73 18.68 0.39
CA THR A 95 5.77 17.56 0.43
C THR A 95 6.37 16.34 1.12
N VAL A 96 7.56 15.91 0.69
CA VAL A 96 8.22 14.73 1.29
C VAL A 96 8.49 14.96 2.78
N PHE A 97 8.99 16.14 3.14
CA PHE A 97 9.24 16.51 4.53
C PHE A 97 7.95 16.47 5.36
N ALA A 98 6.87 17.08 4.86
CA ALA A 98 5.58 17.09 5.56
C ALA A 98 4.99 15.69 5.72
N THR A 99 5.09 14.82 4.70
CA THR A 99 4.65 13.42 4.79
C THR A 99 5.46 12.65 5.82
N VAL A 100 6.80 12.73 5.78
CA VAL A 100 7.66 12.01 6.72
C VAL A 100 7.44 12.47 8.16
N VAL A 101 7.47 13.78 8.41
CA VAL A 101 7.25 14.33 9.75
C VAL A 101 5.82 14.02 10.22
N GLY A 102 4.83 14.12 9.35
CA GLY A 102 3.45 13.77 9.65
C GLY A 102 3.29 12.29 10.04
N THR A 103 3.89 11.37 9.28
CA THR A 103 3.86 9.93 9.59
C THR A 103 4.60 9.63 10.90
N LEU A 104 5.76 10.23 11.14
CA LEU A 104 6.52 10.02 12.37
C LEU A 104 5.75 10.51 13.60
N CYS A 105 5.15 11.71 13.51
CA CYS A 105 4.28 12.22 14.58
C CYS A 105 3.05 11.33 14.80
N ASN A 106 2.42 10.86 13.72
CA ASN A 106 1.28 9.95 13.80
C ASN A 106 1.64 8.65 14.50
N LEU A 107 2.74 8.01 14.09
CA LEU A 107 3.23 6.78 14.72
C LEU A 107 3.61 7.00 16.19
N ALA A 108 4.32 8.09 16.52
CA ALA A 108 4.70 8.40 17.90
C ALA A 108 3.47 8.54 18.81
N PHE A 109 2.42 9.22 18.32
CA PHE A 109 1.17 9.40 19.05
C PHE A 109 0.40 8.08 19.20
N THR A 110 0.27 7.31 18.12
CA THR A 110 -0.41 6.00 18.14
C THR A 110 0.29 5.00 19.05
N ILE A 111 1.61 4.92 19.01
CA ILE A 111 2.38 3.99 19.87
C ILE A 111 2.22 4.36 21.34
N THR A 112 2.33 5.64 21.67
CA THR A 112 2.21 6.11 23.06
C THR A 112 0.79 5.87 23.58
N GLY A 113 -0.24 6.26 22.82
CA GLY A 113 -1.64 6.04 23.19
C GLY A 113 -2.01 4.56 23.27
N GLY A 114 -1.53 3.75 22.33
CA GLY A 114 -1.75 2.30 22.33
C GLY A 114 -1.07 1.60 23.51
N LEU A 115 0.16 2.00 23.86
CA LEU A 115 0.86 1.45 25.02
C LEU A 115 0.14 1.78 26.33
N LEU A 116 -0.35 3.01 26.49
CA LEU A 116 -1.13 3.41 27.66
C LEU A 116 -2.44 2.62 27.77
N ALA A 117 -3.16 2.46 26.66
CA ALA A 117 -4.38 1.65 26.62
C ALA A 117 -4.14 0.18 27.01
N LEU A 118 -2.96 -0.37 26.71
CA LEU A 118 -2.57 -1.73 27.13
C LEU A 118 -2.18 -1.82 28.63
N GLN A 119 -1.78 -0.71 29.25
CA GLN A 119 -1.42 -0.65 30.67
C GLN A 119 -2.65 -0.44 31.56
N ASP A 120 -3.62 0.36 31.11
CA ASP A 120 -4.88 0.60 31.86
C ASP A 120 -5.72 -0.68 32.04
N GLY A 121 -5.64 -1.63 31.10
CA GLY A 121 -6.31 -2.93 31.21
C GLY A 121 -5.75 -3.85 32.31
N HIS A 122 -4.51 -3.63 32.77
CA HIS A 122 -3.87 -4.44 33.81
C HIS A 122 -4.05 -3.89 35.23
N ALA A 123 -4.49 -2.63 35.40
CA ALA A 123 -4.70 -2.01 36.71
C ALA A 123 -6.11 -2.25 37.30
N GLY A 124 -6.97 -2.98 36.58
CA GLY A 124 -8.35 -3.28 36.96
C GLY A 124 -8.61 -4.72 37.44
N GLN A 125 -7.56 -5.53 37.68
CA GLN A 125 -7.66 -6.86 38.30
C GLN A 125 -6.91 -6.92 39.63
#